data_AF-A0A8S9FNW7-F1
#
_entry.id   AF-A0A8S9FNW7-F1
#
_cell.length_a   1.000
_cell.length_b   1.000
_cell.length_c   1.000
_cell.angle_alpha   90.00
_cell.angle_beta   90.00
_cell.angle_gamma   90.00
#
_symmetry.space_group_name_H-M   'P 1'
#
loop_
_entity.id
_entity.type
_entity.pdbx_description
1 polymer ?
#
loop_
_entity_poly.entity_id
_entity_poly.type
_entity_poly.pdbx_seq_one_letter_code
_entity_poly.pdbx_strand_id
1 'polypeptide(L)'
;MAVLVDGGRKRDGEVVIWNVMIDGYMRLGDCKAARTLFDQMRVRSIVSWNTMISGYCKNGAFKEVVEIFCEMRRVDLRPSYVTLVSVLPAVSRIGSLELGEWLHSYAESKGIKIDDVLVSALIDMYSKCGVVERAVVVFERLPRKNVITWSAMINGFAIHGLASDAIDCACRMHGNVEMGKRVANILMEMVPQDSGAYVALSNMYASQGNWSEVSEMRLRMKEMDIRKDSGCSWIDVDGVLHEFLVEDDSHPRAKDINSKLVEISEKLRLISKVYERKITVRDRKRFHHFQDGSCSCMDYW
;
A
#
# COMPACT_ATOMS: atom_id res chain seq x y z
N MET A 1 -41.00 -6.21 47.42
CA MET A 1 -39.66 -6.58 46.93
C MET A 1 -39.78 -7.89 46.16
N ALA A 2 -40.13 -7.80 44.87
CA ALA A 2 -40.02 -8.89 43.88
C ALA A 2 -40.36 -8.29 42.49
N VAL A 3 -39.71 -8.79 41.45
CA VAL A 3 -39.95 -8.51 40.01
C VAL A 3 -39.27 -7.26 39.41
N LEU A 4 -37.93 -7.26 39.35
CA LEU A 4 -37.15 -6.44 38.39
C LEU A 4 -35.88 -7.15 37.89
N VAL A 5 -35.95 -8.44 37.55
CA VAL A 5 -34.78 -9.19 37.03
C VAL A 5 -35.04 -9.93 35.70
N ASP A 6 -36.29 -10.14 35.29
CA ASP A 6 -36.61 -11.00 34.12
C ASP A 6 -36.67 -10.27 32.76
N GLY A 7 -36.62 -8.93 32.74
CA GLY A 7 -36.80 -8.12 31.53
C GLY A 7 -35.55 -7.89 30.68
N GLY A 8 -34.34 -8.09 31.21
CA GLY A 8 -33.09 -7.94 30.45
C GLY A 8 -32.83 -9.14 29.54
N ARG A 9 -32.93 -10.34 30.12
CA ARG A 9 -32.55 -11.59 29.47
C ARG A 9 -33.47 -11.99 28.30
N LYS A 10 -34.78 -11.67 28.38
CA LYS A 10 -35.74 -11.87 27.29
C LYS A 10 -35.45 -10.97 26.08
N ARG A 11 -35.12 -9.70 26.31
CA ARG A 11 -34.79 -8.74 25.23
C ARG A 11 -33.48 -9.10 24.53
N ASP A 12 -32.51 -9.61 25.27
CA ASP A 12 -31.25 -10.08 24.68
C ASP A 12 -31.46 -11.32 23.80
N GLY A 13 -32.29 -12.27 24.24
CA GLY A 13 -32.66 -13.46 23.45
C GLY A 13 -33.40 -13.13 22.16
N GLU A 14 -34.32 -12.16 22.20
CA GLU A 14 -35.00 -11.68 20.99
C GLU A 14 -34.01 -11.09 19.99
N VAL A 15 -33.12 -10.19 20.41
CA VAL A 15 -32.11 -9.57 19.53
C VAL A 15 -31.23 -10.60 18.85
N VAL A 16 -30.88 -11.69 19.54
CA VAL A 16 -30.10 -12.80 18.95
C VAL A 16 -30.88 -13.48 17.82
N ILE A 17 -32.16 -13.79 18.01
CA ILE A 17 -32.99 -14.45 16.98
C ILE A 17 -33.11 -13.56 15.74
N TRP A 18 -33.37 -12.26 15.92
CA TRP A 18 -33.39 -11.30 14.82
C TRP A 18 -32.07 -11.29 14.04
N ASN A 19 -30.93 -11.25 14.73
CA ASN A 19 -29.62 -11.26 14.09
C ASN A 19 -29.36 -12.57 13.32
N VAL A 20 -29.81 -13.72 13.84
CA VAL A 20 -29.70 -15.01 13.14
C VAL A 20 -30.54 -15.03 11.86
N MET A 21 -31.77 -14.51 11.90
CA MET A 21 -32.63 -14.43 10.72
C MET A 21 -32.03 -13.48 9.67
N ILE A 22 -31.59 -12.29 10.09
CA ILE A 22 -30.92 -11.31 9.22
C ILE A 22 -29.70 -11.93 8.54
N ASP A 23 -28.84 -12.58 9.32
CA ASP A 23 -27.65 -13.25 8.79
C ASP A 23 -28.02 -14.38 7.81
N GLY A 24 -29.08 -15.14 8.10
CA GLY A 24 -29.64 -16.14 7.19
C GLY A 24 -30.03 -15.55 5.82
N TYR A 25 -30.80 -14.46 5.82
CA TYR A 25 -31.17 -13.76 4.57
C TYR A 25 -29.95 -13.19 3.84
N MET A 26 -28.99 -12.62 4.57
CA MET A 26 -27.74 -12.12 3.99
C MET A 26 -26.94 -13.25 3.29
N ARG A 27 -26.88 -14.46 3.85
CA ARG A 27 -26.21 -15.60 3.20
C ARG A 27 -26.92 -16.07 1.93
N LEU A 28 -28.23 -15.87 1.83
CA LEU A 28 -29.02 -16.15 0.63
C LEU A 28 -28.95 -15.02 -0.41
N GLY A 29 -28.28 -13.92 -0.10
CA GLY A 29 -28.19 -12.74 -0.96
C GLY A 29 -29.41 -11.83 -0.93
N ASP A 30 -30.45 -12.16 -0.15
CA ASP A 30 -31.64 -11.32 0.00
C ASP A 30 -31.40 -10.19 1.00
N CYS A 31 -30.61 -9.22 0.55
CA CYS A 31 -30.24 -8.05 1.35
C CYS A 31 -31.46 -7.16 1.69
N LYS A 32 -32.54 -7.23 0.89
CA LYS A 32 -33.75 -6.44 1.09
C LYS A 32 -34.59 -7.00 2.26
N ALA A 33 -34.78 -8.31 2.31
CA ALA A 33 -35.45 -8.95 3.43
C ALA A 33 -34.66 -8.75 4.73
N ALA A 34 -33.34 -8.91 4.67
CA ALA A 34 -32.46 -8.64 5.81
C ALA A 34 -32.59 -7.19 6.32
N ARG A 35 -32.60 -6.19 5.43
CA ARG A 35 -32.82 -4.78 5.78
C ARG A 35 -34.18 -4.54 6.40
N THR A 36 -35.23 -5.12 5.83
CA THR A 36 -36.59 -5.00 6.35
C THR A 36 -36.69 -5.52 7.78
N LEU A 37 -36.11 -6.69 8.07
CA LEU A 37 -36.07 -7.23 9.42
C LEU A 37 -35.26 -6.35 10.37
N PHE A 38 -34.10 -5.87 9.92
CA PHE A 38 -33.28 -4.95 10.69
C PHE A 38 -34.01 -3.66 11.06
N ASP A 39 -34.79 -3.10 10.15
CA ASP A 39 -35.57 -1.87 10.36
C ASP A 39 -36.78 -2.09 11.30
N GLN A 40 -37.28 -3.32 11.40
CA GLN A 40 -38.35 -3.70 12.34
C GLN A 40 -37.85 -3.94 13.77
N MET A 41 -36.53 -4.11 13.98
CA MET A 41 -35.97 -4.32 15.32
C MET A 41 -36.22 -3.11 16.22
N ARG A 42 -36.90 -3.30 17.35
CA ARG A 42 -37.13 -2.25 18.36
C ARG A 42 -35.86 -1.82 19.08
N VAL A 43 -34.94 -2.77 19.28
CA VAL A 43 -33.64 -2.56 19.92
C VAL A 43 -32.58 -3.19 19.02
N ARG A 44 -31.52 -2.43 18.73
CA ARG A 44 -30.39 -2.88 17.91
C ARG A 44 -29.12 -2.83 18.75
N SER A 45 -28.36 -3.91 18.75
CA SER A 45 -27.05 -3.95 19.39
C SER A 45 -25.94 -3.71 18.37
N ILE A 46 -24.71 -3.48 18.83
CA ILE A 46 -23.55 -3.42 17.94
C ILE A 46 -23.40 -4.68 17.08
N VAL A 47 -23.86 -5.83 17.58
CA VAL A 47 -23.89 -7.08 16.81
C VAL A 47 -24.86 -6.98 15.64
N SER A 48 -26.06 -6.43 15.85
CA SER A 48 -27.05 -6.23 14.78
C SER A 48 -26.49 -5.37 13.65
N TRP A 49 -25.82 -4.27 13.97
CA TRP A 49 -25.16 -3.40 12.99
C TRP A 49 -24.02 -4.13 12.25
N ASN A 50 -23.16 -4.83 12.99
CA ASN A 50 -22.04 -5.58 12.39
C ASN A 50 -22.52 -6.74 11.50
N THR A 51 -23.62 -7.41 11.86
CA THR A 51 -24.27 -8.43 11.02
C THR A 51 -24.69 -7.84 9.69
N MET A 52 -25.33 -6.67 9.69
CA MET A 52 -25.73 -6.02 8.45
C MET A 52 -24.53 -5.56 7.62
N ILE A 53 -23.54 -4.90 8.25
CA ILE A 53 -22.31 -4.42 7.59
C ILE A 53 -21.58 -5.60 6.93
N SER A 54 -21.34 -6.69 7.66
CA SER A 54 -20.67 -7.87 7.12
C SER A 54 -21.49 -8.55 6.02
N GLY A 55 -22.81 -8.63 6.19
CA GLY A 55 -23.73 -9.20 5.20
C GLY A 55 -23.71 -8.44 3.87
N TYR A 56 -23.85 -7.12 3.90
CA TYR A 56 -23.75 -6.29 2.69
C TYR A 56 -22.37 -6.41 2.04
N CYS A 57 -21.29 -6.37 2.83
CA CYS A 57 -19.94 -6.47 2.30
C CYS A 57 -19.70 -7.80 1.56
N LYS A 58 -20.20 -8.93 2.10
CA LYS A 58 -20.11 -10.26 1.47
C LYS A 58 -20.91 -10.37 0.18
N ASN A 59 -22.03 -9.65 0.08
CA ASN A 59 -22.87 -9.61 -1.12
C ASN A 59 -22.41 -8.56 -2.15
N GLY A 60 -21.27 -7.89 -1.92
CA GLY A 60 -20.75 -6.86 -2.83
C GLY A 60 -21.53 -5.55 -2.83
N ALA A 61 -22.46 -5.37 -1.89
CA ALA A 61 -23.28 -4.17 -1.71
C ALA A 61 -22.49 -3.10 -0.94
N PHE A 62 -21.38 -2.63 -1.51
CA PHE A 62 -20.40 -1.79 -0.80
C PHE A 62 -20.94 -0.41 -0.44
N LYS A 63 -21.84 0.18 -1.26
CA LYS A 63 -22.42 1.49 -0.96
C LYS A 63 -23.31 1.41 0.29
N GLU A 64 -24.10 0.36 0.37
CA GLU A 64 -24.98 0.04 1.49
C GLU A 64 -24.18 -0.19 2.78
N VAL A 65 -22.97 -0.76 2.70
CA VAL A 65 -22.03 -0.85 3.83
C VAL A 65 -21.70 0.54 4.39
N VAL A 66 -21.39 1.50 3.53
CA VAL A 66 -21.05 2.87 3.95
C VAL A 66 -22.28 3.60 4.50
N GLU A 67 -23.44 3.42 3.88
CA GLU A 67 -24.70 4.00 4.34
C GLU A 67 -25.07 3.51 5.75
N ILE A 68 -25.08 2.19 5.96
CA ILE A 68 -25.44 1.63 7.26
C ILE A 68 -24.38 1.93 8.33
N PHE A 69 -23.10 2.04 7.95
CA PHE A 69 -22.05 2.50 8.86
C PHE A 69 -22.28 3.96 9.28
N CYS A 70 -22.68 4.83 8.35
CA CYS A 70 -23.06 6.20 8.66
C CYS A 70 -24.29 6.27 9.58
N GLU A 71 -25.31 5.44 9.34
CA GLU A 71 -26.47 5.31 10.23
C GLU A 71 -26.07 4.88 11.65
N MET A 72 -25.20 3.87 11.79
CA MET A 72 -24.66 3.42 13.08
C MET A 72 -24.00 4.58 13.85
N ARG A 73 -23.22 5.42 13.15
CA ARG A 73 -22.56 6.58 13.77
C ARG A 73 -23.53 7.67 14.19
N ARG A 74 -24.63 7.88 13.45
CA ARG A 74 -25.64 8.91 13.76
C ARG A 74 -26.44 8.58 15.03
N VAL A 75 -26.51 7.31 15.42
CA VAL A 75 -27.10 6.88 16.69
C VAL A 75 -26.07 6.81 17.83
N ASP A 76 -24.93 7.49 17.66
CA ASP A 76 -23.82 7.58 18.62
C ASP A 76 -23.23 6.24 19.07
N LEU A 77 -23.43 5.17 18.29
CA LEU A 77 -22.80 3.88 18.54
C LEU A 77 -21.35 3.92 18.07
N ARG A 78 -20.44 3.62 19.00
CA ARG A 78 -19.00 3.58 18.75
C ARG A 78 -18.65 2.35 17.91
N PRO A 79 -18.00 2.52 16.74
CA PRO A 79 -17.44 1.39 16.00
C PRO A 79 -16.50 0.55 16.86
N SER A 80 -16.62 -0.77 16.79
CA SER A 80 -15.69 -1.71 17.42
C SER A 80 -14.67 -2.24 16.42
N TYR A 81 -13.71 -3.03 16.90
CA TYR A 81 -12.77 -3.77 16.05
C TYR A 81 -13.50 -4.53 14.92
N VAL A 82 -14.59 -5.24 15.24
CA VAL A 82 -15.38 -6.01 14.27
C VAL A 82 -16.01 -5.09 13.22
N THR A 83 -16.46 -3.90 13.63
CA THR A 83 -16.99 -2.90 12.71
C THR A 83 -15.91 -2.45 11.72
N LEU A 84 -14.71 -2.10 12.20
CA LEU A 84 -13.61 -1.63 11.35
C LEU A 84 -13.22 -2.68 10.29
N VAL A 85 -12.98 -3.93 10.73
CA VAL A 85 -12.60 -5.03 9.83
C VAL A 85 -13.70 -5.32 8.80
N SER A 86 -14.98 -5.10 9.15
CA SER A 86 -16.10 -5.34 8.24
C SER A 86 -16.35 -4.20 7.25
N VAL A 87 -15.97 -2.96 7.59
CA VAL A 87 -16.17 -1.77 6.75
C VAL A 87 -15.01 -1.54 5.79
N LEU A 88 -13.76 -1.72 6.25
CA LEU A 88 -12.55 -1.45 5.46
C LEU A 88 -12.53 -2.10 4.07
N PRO A 89 -12.96 -3.36 3.87
CA PRO A 89 -13.02 -3.96 2.53
C PRO A 89 -13.96 -3.21 1.58
N ALA A 90 -15.12 -2.74 2.07
CA ALA A 90 -16.04 -1.95 1.26
C ALA A 90 -15.44 -0.58 0.89
N VAL A 91 -14.75 0.06 1.84
CA VAL A 91 -14.04 1.33 1.62
C VAL A 91 -12.94 1.18 0.57
N SER A 92 -12.15 0.10 0.67
CA SER A 92 -11.13 -0.29 -0.30
C SER A 92 -11.72 -0.45 -1.71
N ARG A 93 -12.89 -1.09 -1.83
CA ARG A 93 -13.57 -1.33 -3.12
C ARG A 93 -14.19 -0.07 -3.73
N ILE A 94 -14.65 0.86 -2.89
CA ILE A 94 -15.19 2.16 -3.32
C ILE A 94 -14.04 3.13 -3.68
N GLY A 95 -12.86 2.96 -3.10
CA GLY A 95 -11.75 3.89 -3.24
C GLY A 95 -11.92 5.16 -2.39
N SER A 96 -12.69 5.09 -1.29
CA SER A 96 -12.93 6.25 -0.43
C SER A 96 -11.78 6.44 0.57
N LEU A 97 -10.72 7.13 0.13
CA LEU A 97 -9.56 7.40 0.96
C LEU A 97 -9.91 8.13 2.27
N GLU A 98 -10.75 9.16 2.20
CA GLU A 98 -11.15 9.96 3.36
C GLU A 98 -11.75 9.10 4.48
N LEU A 99 -12.68 8.20 4.14
CA LEU A 99 -13.29 7.30 5.11
C LEU A 99 -12.29 6.29 5.65
N GLY A 100 -11.39 5.78 4.80
CA GLY A 100 -10.32 4.88 5.20
C GLY A 100 -9.36 5.50 6.22
N GLU A 101 -8.96 6.76 6.00
CA GLU A 101 -8.12 7.54 6.91
C GLU A 101 -8.81 7.83 8.24
N TRP A 102 -10.10 8.14 8.19
CA TRP A 102 -10.92 8.32 9.37
C TRP A 102 -10.97 7.03 10.21
N LEU A 103 -11.19 5.87 9.58
CA LEU A 103 -11.25 4.58 10.26
C LEU A 103 -9.91 4.23 10.91
N HIS A 104 -8.80 4.47 10.22
CA HIS A 104 -7.46 4.23 10.74
C HIS A 104 -7.16 5.14 11.94
N SER A 105 -7.41 6.44 11.82
CA SER A 105 -7.22 7.42 12.90
C SER A 105 -8.13 7.13 14.10
N TYR A 106 -9.36 6.66 13.84
CA TYR A 106 -10.29 6.24 14.87
C TYR A 106 -9.75 5.02 15.64
N ALA A 107 -9.19 4.02 14.94
CA ALA A 107 -8.59 2.85 15.56
C ALA A 107 -7.45 3.24 16.52
N GLU A 108 -6.53 4.10 16.08
CA GLU A 108 -5.41 4.59 16.88
C GLU A 108 -5.90 5.40 18.09
N SER A 109 -6.79 6.39 17.87
CA SER A 109 -7.28 7.28 18.93
C SER A 109 -8.12 6.56 20.00
N LYS A 110 -8.75 5.44 19.67
CA LYS A 110 -9.51 4.61 20.62
C LYS A 110 -8.70 3.46 21.20
N GLY A 111 -7.41 3.34 20.85
CA GLY A 111 -6.55 2.26 21.30
C GLY A 111 -7.04 0.88 20.85
N ILE A 112 -7.74 0.80 19.71
CA ILE A 112 -8.14 -0.48 19.12
C ILE A 112 -6.86 -1.13 18.61
N LYS A 113 -6.56 -2.33 19.14
CA LYS A 113 -5.38 -3.09 18.74
C LYS A 113 -5.41 -3.37 17.24
N ILE A 114 -4.43 -2.82 16.53
CA ILE A 114 -4.18 -3.13 15.12
C ILE A 114 -3.35 -4.42 15.07
N ASP A 115 -4.03 -5.53 14.90
CA ASP A 115 -3.42 -6.85 14.69
C ASP A 115 -3.28 -7.18 13.20
N ASP A 116 -2.78 -8.38 12.91
CA ASP A 116 -2.48 -8.83 11.56
C ASP A 116 -3.68 -8.76 10.60
N VAL A 117 -4.90 -8.94 11.12
CA VAL A 117 -6.13 -8.89 10.33
C VAL A 117 -6.49 -7.44 9.99
N LEU A 118 -6.54 -6.57 11.01
CA LEU A 118 -6.90 -5.18 10.80
C LEU A 118 -5.84 -4.44 9.97
N VAL A 119 -4.56 -4.74 10.20
CA VAL A 119 -3.46 -4.15 9.43
C VAL A 119 -3.50 -4.57 7.96
N SER A 120 -3.83 -5.83 7.67
CA SER A 120 -3.96 -6.32 6.30
C SER A 120 -5.11 -5.62 5.57
N ALA A 121 -6.22 -5.36 6.26
CA ALA A 121 -7.34 -4.61 5.71
C ALA A 121 -6.97 -3.13 5.44
N LEU A 122 -6.16 -2.51 6.32
CA LEU A 122 -5.64 -1.16 6.12
C LEU A 122 -4.67 -1.07 4.94
N ILE A 123 -3.74 -2.03 4.81
CA ILE A 123 -2.81 -2.12 3.67
C ILE A 123 -3.59 -2.25 2.37
N ASP A 124 -4.55 -3.17 2.30
CA ASP A 124 -5.39 -3.35 1.10
C ASP A 124 -6.16 -2.07 0.76
N MET A 125 -6.77 -1.42 1.76
CA MET A 125 -7.51 -0.18 1.58
C MET A 125 -6.63 0.96 1.06
N TYR A 126 -5.50 1.26 1.70
CA TYR A 126 -4.60 2.31 1.24
C TYR A 126 -4.05 2.03 -0.16
N SER A 127 -3.72 0.76 -0.43
CA SER A 127 -3.26 0.34 -1.75
C SER A 127 -4.35 0.59 -2.80
N LYS A 128 -5.58 0.10 -2.62
CA LYS A 128 -6.64 0.30 -3.63
C LYS A 128 -7.13 1.74 -3.74
N CYS A 129 -6.92 2.56 -2.71
CA CYS A 129 -7.23 3.99 -2.75
C CYS A 129 -6.14 4.85 -3.42
N GLY A 130 -5.07 4.26 -3.96
CA GLY A 130 -4.06 5.02 -4.69
C GLY A 130 -2.87 5.51 -3.87
N VAL A 131 -2.73 5.11 -2.59
CA VAL A 131 -1.76 5.71 -1.65
C VAL A 131 -0.91 4.63 -0.98
N VAL A 132 -0.17 3.89 -1.82
CA VAL A 132 0.64 2.74 -1.40
C VAL A 132 1.71 3.12 -0.37
N GLU A 133 2.19 4.36 -0.36
CA GLU A 133 3.17 4.85 0.61
C GLU A 133 2.61 4.78 2.04
N ARG A 134 1.31 5.06 2.21
CA ARG A 134 0.63 4.92 3.51
C ARG A 134 0.48 3.46 3.91
N ALA A 135 0.24 2.57 2.93
CA ALA A 135 0.21 1.13 3.17
C ALA A 135 1.58 0.63 3.67
N VAL A 136 2.68 1.11 3.09
CA VAL A 136 4.05 0.82 3.54
C VAL A 136 4.29 1.30 4.96
N VAL A 137 3.90 2.54 5.30
CA VAL A 137 4.07 3.07 6.68
C VAL A 137 3.34 2.19 7.70
N VAL A 138 2.11 1.79 7.39
CA VAL A 138 1.32 0.91 8.27
C VAL A 138 1.97 -0.47 8.40
N PHE A 139 2.44 -1.04 7.29
CA PHE A 139 3.13 -2.31 7.26
C PHE A 139 4.45 -2.29 8.05
N GLU A 140 5.23 -1.21 7.96
CA GLU A 140 6.52 -1.10 8.62
C GLU A 140 6.42 -0.97 10.14
N ARG A 141 5.32 -0.39 10.64
CA ARG A 141 5.05 -0.28 12.09
C ARG A 141 4.77 -1.63 12.76
N LEU A 142 4.57 -2.71 12.00
CA LEU A 142 4.32 -4.03 12.59
C LEU A 142 5.57 -4.58 13.28
N PRO A 143 5.46 -4.98 14.57
CA PRO A 143 6.58 -5.57 15.29
C PRO A 143 6.94 -6.95 14.73
N ARG A 144 5.97 -7.66 14.16
CA ARG A 144 6.16 -8.92 13.46
C ARG A 144 5.30 -8.95 12.21
N LYS A 145 5.93 -9.15 11.07
CA LYS A 145 5.27 -9.31 9.76
C LYS A 145 5.09 -10.80 9.49
N ASN A 146 3.93 -11.19 8.97
CA ASN A 146 3.57 -12.57 8.65
C ASN A 146 3.16 -12.71 7.17
N VAL A 147 2.88 -13.94 6.73
CA VAL A 147 2.51 -14.25 5.34
C VAL A 147 1.30 -13.42 4.85
N ILE A 148 0.31 -13.18 5.71
CA ILE A 148 -0.89 -12.40 5.36
C ILE A 148 -0.51 -10.94 5.08
N THR A 149 0.25 -10.32 5.99
CA THR A 149 0.64 -8.90 5.87
C THR A 149 1.58 -8.64 4.69
N TRP A 150 2.51 -9.56 4.42
CA TRP A 150 3.39 -9.49 3.25
C TRP A 150 2.62 -9.69 1.94
N SER A 151 1.69 -10.64 1.90
CA SER A 151 0.84 -10.86 0.71
C SER A 151 -0.01 -9.63 0.39
N ALA A 152 -0.55 -8.96 1.41
CA ALA A 152 -1.27 -7.71 1.23
C ALA A 152 -0.38 -6.60 0.65
N MET A 153 0.87 -6.49 1.12
CA MET A 153 1.82 -5.49 0.62
C MET A 153 2.27 -5.79 -0.82
N ILE A 154 2.56 -7.05 -1.14
CA ILE A 154 2.91 -7.50 -2.50
C ILE A 154 1.77 -7.20 -3.47
N ASN A 155 0.53 -7.52 -3.08
CA ASN A 155 -0.65 -7.19 -3.88
C ASN A 155 -0.83 -5.67 -4.03
N GLY A 156 -0.55 -4.91 -2.98
CA GLY A 156 -0.56 -3.45 -3.03
C GLY A 156 0.42 -2.91 -4.09
N PHE A 157 1.68 -3.34 -4.04
CA PHE A 157 2.68 -2.96 -5.04
C PHE A 157 2.33 -3.43 -6.46
N ALA A 158 1.77 -4.65 -6.59
CA ALA A 158 1.31 -5.19 -7.87
C ALA A 158 0.27 -4.29 -8.56
N ILE A 159 -0.71 -3.80 -7.78
CA ILE A 159 -1.78 -2.92 -8.29
C ILE A 159 -1.22 -1.59 -8.81
N HIS A 160 -0.12 -1.11 -8.24
CA HIS A 160 0.52 0.17 -8.60
C HIS A 160 1.61 0.05 -9.66
N GLY A 161 1.84 -1.13 -10.23
CA GLY A 161 2.97 -1.34 -11.14
C GLY A 161 4.34 -1.20 -10.46
N LEU A 162 4.39 -1.24 -9.13
CA LEU A 162 5.63 -1.16 -8.35
C LEU A 162 6.25 -2.55 -8.20
N ALA A 163 6.42 -3.24 -9.32
CA ALA A 163 6.79 -4.64 -9.32
C ALA A 163 8.18 -4.90 -8.72
N SER A 164 9.08 -3.91 -8.76
CA SER A 164 10.36 -4.00 -8.06
C SER A 164 10.23 -4.07 -6.55
N ASP A 165 9.35 -3.25 -5.99
CA ASP A 165 9.09 -3.23 -4.54
C ASP A 165 8.31 -4.47 -4.11
N ALA A 166 7.42 -4.98 -4.97
CA ALA A 166 6.73 -6.26 -4.76
C ALA A 166 7.70 -7.44 -4.66
N ILE A 167 8.69 -7.51 -5.56
CA ILE A 167 9.70 -8.56 -5.60
C ILE A 167 10.66 -8.44 -4.41
N ASP A 168 11.14 -7.24 -4.08
CA ASP A 168 11.97 -7.03 -2.90
C ASP A 168 11.24 -7.44 -1.61
N CYS A 169 9.95 -7.09 -1.50
CA CYS A 169 9.12 -7.51 -0.37
C CYS A 169 8.95 -9.04 -0.30
N ALA A 170 8.76 -9.72 -1.43
CA ALA A 170 8.67 -11.18 -1.47
C ALA A 170 9.98 -11.85 -1.04
N CYS A 171 11.13 -11.29 -1.44
CA CYS A 171 12.45 -11.76 -1.01
C CYS A 171 12.65 -11.60 0.50
N ARG A 172 12.31 -10.42 1.06
CA ARG A 172 12.38 -10.14 2.50
C ARG A 172 11.45 -11.06 3.31
N MET A 173 10.26 -11.38 2.80
CA MET A 173 9.28 -12.24 3.49
C MET A 173 9.83 -13.63 3.81
N HIS A 174 10.47 -14.28 2.83
CA HIS A 174 10.85 -15.69 2.95
C HIS A 174 12.36 -15.91 3.09
N GLY A 175 13.18 -14.86 2.96
CA GLY A 175 14.62 -15.01 2.77
C GLY A 175 14.96 -15.87 1.55
N ASN A 176 14.00 -16.02 0.63
CA ASN A 176 14.02 -17.03 -0.41
C ASN A 176 13.68 -16.38 -1.76
N VAL A 177 14.71 -16.30 -2.59
CA VAL A 177 14.66 -15.78 -3.96
C VAL A 177 13.64 -16.53 -4.81
N GLU A 178 13.35 -17.79 -4.54
CA GLU A 178 12.36 -18.57 -5.30
C GLU A 178 10.95 -17.99 -5.20
N MET A 179 10.59 -17.40 -4.04
CA MET A 179 9.31 -16.72 -3.90
C MET A 179 9.30 -15.38 -4.62
N GLY A 180 10.41 -14.64 -4.59
CA GLY A 180 10.61 -13.44 -5.41
C GLY A 180 10.43 -13.74 -6.90
N LYS A 181 10.93 -14.89 -7.39
CA LYS A 181 10.75 -15.32 -8.79
C LYS A 181 9.29 -15.60 -9.10
N ARG A 182 8.60 -16.30 -8.21
CA ARG A 182 7.19 -16.64 -8.40
C ARG A 182 6.31 -15.39 -8.47
N VAL A 183 6.54 -14.43 -7.58
CA VAL A 183 5.84 -13.14 -7.60
C VAL A 183 6.17 -12.35 -8.85
N ALA A 184 7.45 -12.29 -9.25
CA ALA A 184 7.87 -11.64 -10.49
C ALA A 184 7.19 -12.23 -11.73
N ASN A 185 7.13 -13.56 -11.85
CA ASN A 185 6.49 -14.22 -12.98
C ASN A 185 4.99 -13.92 -13.05
N ILE A 186 4.29 -13.94 -11.90
CA ILE A 186 2.86 -13.56 -11.84
C ILE A 186 2.68 -12.09 -12.26
N LEU A 187 3.56 -11.18 -11.84
CA LEU A 187 3.50 -9.77 -12.24
C LEU A 187 3.74 -9.58 -13.74
N MET A 188 4.66 -10.33 -14.34
CA MET A 188 4.89 -10.33 -15.78
C MET A 188 3.70 -10.91 -16.57
N GLU A 189 2.97 -11.87 -16.02
CA GLU A 189 1.74 -12.37 -16.65
C GLU A 189 0.58 -11.36 -16.56
N MET A 190 0.42 -10.71 -15.40
CA MET A 190 -0.69 -9.76 -15.18
C MET A 190 -0.44 -8.39 -15.83
N VAL A 191 0.80 -7.92 -15.83
CA VAL A 191 1.21 -6.61 -16.36
C VAL A 191 2.46 -6.77 -17.23
N PRO A 192 2.35 -7.45 -18.40
CA PRO A 192 3.50 -7.81 -19.24
C PRO A 192 4.29 -6.63 -19.80
N GLN A 193 3.72 -5.42 -19.76
CA GLN A 193 4.37 -4.20 -20.24
C GLN A 193 5.05 -3.40 -19.12
N ASP A 194 4.89 -3.81 -17.86
CA ASP A 194 5.54 -3.14 -16.73
C ASP A 194 7.04 -3.50 -16.68
N SER A 195 7.90 -2.49 -16.80
CA SER A 195 9.36 -2.70 -16.79
C SER A 195 9.91 -3.09 -15.40
N GLY A 196 9.20 -2.72 -14.34
CA GLY A 196 9.60 -2.95 -12.94
C GLY A 196 9.78 -4.43 -12.61
N ALA A 197 8.87 -5.29 -13.08
CA ALA A 197 8.89 -6.72 -12.77
C ALA A 197 10.12 -7.42 -13.37
N TYR A 198 10.40 -7.12 -14.63
CA TYR A 198 11.54 -7.68 -15.36
C TYR A 198 12.87 -7.21 -14.77
N VAL A 199 12.98 -5.91 -14.47
CA VAL A 199 14.20 -5.33 -13.90
C VAL A 199 14.49 -5.91 -12.51
N ALA A 200 13.48 -6.08 -11.67
CA ALA A 200 13.69 -6.63 -10.34
C ALA A 200 13.95 -8.14 -10.33
N LEU A 201 13.31 -8.92 -11.22
CA LEU A 201 13.70 -10.32 -11.42
C LEU A 201 15.14 -10.43 -11.93
N SER A 202 15.52 -9.57 -12.88
CA SER A 202 16.89 -9.49 -13.40
C SER A 202 17.91 -9.14 -12.31
N ASN A 203 17.65 -8.13 -11.48
CA ASN A 203 18.53 -7.77 -10.37
C ASN A 203 18.65 -8.89 -9.34
N MET A 204 17.55 -9.60 -9.09
CA MET A 204 17.55 -10.74 -8.18
C MET A 204 18.42 -11.89 -8.72
N TYR A 205 18.32 -12.23 -10.01
CA TYR A 205 19.23 -13.20 -10.64
C TYR A 205 20.69 -12.73 -10.63
N ALA A 206 20.95 -11.45 -10.86
CA ALA A 206 22.29 -10.88 -10.79
C ALA A 206 22.89 -11.01 -9.38
N SER A 207 22.09 -10.79 -8.32
CA SER A 207 22.52 -10.98 -6.93
C SER A 207 22.90 -12.42 -6.58
N GLN A 208 22.40 -13.39 -7.35
CA GLN A 208 22.75 -14.81 -7.23
C GLN A 208 23.90 -15.23 -8.15
N GLY A 209 24.46 -14.32 -8.96
CA GLY A 209 25.44 -14.63 -9.99
C GLY A 209 24.87 -15.45 -11.16
N ASN A 210 23.54 -15.55 -11.29
CA ASN A 210 22.89 -16.30 -12.36
C ASN A 210 22.73 -15.43 -13.61
N TRP A 211 23.85 -15.21 -14.32
CA TRP A 211 23.92 -14.32 -15.47
C TRP A 211 23.19 -14.84 -16.73
N SER A 212 22.92 -16.15 -16.83
CA SER A 212 22.12 -16.71 -17.92
C SER A 212 20.68 -16.21 -17.85
N GLU A 213 20.06 -16.26 -16.67
CA GLU A 213 18.69 -15.78 -16.46
C GLU A 213 18.60 -14.26 -16.61
N VAL A 214 19.62 -13.50 -16.16
CA VAL A 214 19.70 -12.05 -16.40
C VAL A 214 19.65 -11.73 -17.90
N SER A 215 20.40 -12.51 -18.69
CA SER A 215 20.47 -12.33 -20.14
C SER A 215 19.15 -12.68 -20.81
N GLU A 216 18.47 -13.73 -20.36
CA GLU A 216 17.13 -14.09 -20.83
C GLU A 216 16.11 -12.99 -20.51
N MET A 217 16.11 -12.43 -19.30
CA MET A 217 15.21 -11.33 -18.94
C MET A 217 15.41 -10.11 -19.82
N ARG A 218 16.68 -9.76 -20.12
CA ARG A 218 17.00 -8.65 -21.03
C ARG A 218 16.57 -8.92 -22.47
N LEU A 219 16.68 -10.17 -22.92
CA LEU A 219 16.21 -10.57 -24.25
C LEU A 219 14.68 -10.46 -24.34
N ARG A 220 13.95 -10.97 -23.35
CA ARG A 220 12.48 -10.85 -23.28
C ARG A 220 12.02 -9.39 -23.26
N MET A 221 12.67 -8.54 -22.45
CA MET A 221 12.38 -7.10 -22.45
C MET A 221 12.56 -6.48 -23.84
N LYS A 222 13.61 -6.89 -24.57
CA LYS A 222 13.89 -6.40 -25.93
C LYS A 222 12.87 -6.91 -26.96
N GLU A 223 12.48 -8.18 -26.88
CA GLU A 223 11.48 -8.80 -27.77
C GLU A 223 10.08 -8.17 -27.59
N MET A 224 9.76 -7.77 -26.36
CA MET A 224 8.47 -7.18 -26.01
C MET A 224 8.47 -5.63 -26.11
N ASP A 225 9.56 -5.02 -26.59
CA ASP A 225 9.81 -3.56 -26.63
C ASP A 225 9.60 -2.86 -25.27
N ILE A 226 9.83 -3.59 -24.18
CA ILE A 226 9.73 -3.07 -22.81
C ILE A 226 10.99 -2.27 -22.51
N ARG A 227 10.83 -0.96 -22.38
CA ARG A 227 11.91 -0.06 -22.00
C ARG A 227 11.92 0.12 -20.50
N LYS A 228 13.11 0.00 -19.89
CA LYS A 228 13.33 0.38 -18.49
C LYS A 228 13.01 1.87 -18.35
N ASP A 229 12.11 2.22 -17.43
CA ASP A 229 11.88 3.63 -17.08
C ASP A 229 13.20 4.23 -16.61
N SER A 230 13.79 5.04 -17.47
CA SER A 230 15.02 5.76 -17.17
C SER A 230 14.61 6.85 -16.18
N GLY A 231 15.39 7.05 -15.11
CA GLY A 231 15.11 8.16 -14.21
C GLY A 231 15.09 9.47 -15.01
N CYS A 232 13.93 10.14 -15.07
CA CYS A 232 13.74 11.36 -15.85
C CYS A 232 13.54 12.54 -14.90
N SER A 233 14.43 13.54 -14.96
CA SER A 233 14.20 14.84 -14.34
C SER A 233 13.97 15.86 -15.43
N TRP A 234 13.03 16.78 -15.24
CA TRP A 234 12.80 17.85 -16.22
C TRP A 234 12.78 19.20 -15.54
N ILE A 235 13.19 20.22 -16.29
CA ILE A 235 13.10 21.62 -15.88
C ILE A 235 12.48 22.42 -17.04
N ASP A 236 11.68 23.43 -16.69
CA ASP A 236 11.22 24.43 -17.66
C ASP A 236 12.14 25.65 -17.53
N VAL A 237 12.77 26.04 -18.63
CA VAL A 237 13.57 27.26 -18.72
C VAL A 237 13.04 28.07 -19.90
N ASP A 238 12.50 29.25 -19.61
CA ASP A 238 11.96 30.19 -20.60
C ASP A 238 10.90 29.56 -21.54
N GLY A 239 10.09 28.63 -21.01
CA GLY A 239 9.02 27.95 -21.77
C GLY A 239 9.50 26.77 -22.60
N VAL A 240 10.76 26.37 -22.46
CA VAL A 240 11.33 25.17 -23.07
C VAL A 240 11.47 24.10 -22.00
N LEU A 241 10.80 22.96 -22.22
CA LEU A 241 10.93 21.79 -21.37
C LEU A 241 12.24 21.07 -21.72
N HIS A 242 13.13 20.97 -20.73
CA HIS A 242 14.39 20.25 -20.81
C HIS A 242 14.28 18.97 -20.00
N GLU A 243 14.24 17.82 -20.68
CA GLU A 243 14.21 16.49 -20.07
C GLU A 243 15.63 15.91 -19.95
N PHE A 244 15.93 15.31 -18.80
CA PHE A 244 17.21 14.68 -18.47
C PHE A 244 16.97 13.23 -18.09
N LEU A 245 17.32 12.33 -19.00
CA LEU A 245 17.25 10.88 -18.82
C LEU A 245 18.61 10.34 -18.37
N VAL A 246 18.59 9.30 -17.53
CA VAL A 246 19.83 8.61 -17.08
C VAL A 246 20.56 8.03 -18.30
N GLU A 247 21.87 8.31 -18.41
CA GLU A 247 22.74 7.93 -19.55
C GLU A 247 22.43 8.65 -20.87
N ASP A 248 21.62 9.71 -20.84
CA ASP A 248 21.31 10.53 -22.01
C ASP A 248 22.18 11.79 -22.09
N ASP A 249 22.96 11.89 -23.17
CA ASP A 249 23.76 13.06 -23.54
C ASP A 249 23.10 13.91 -24.64
N SER A 250 21.83 13.66 -24.97
CA SER A 250 21.11 14.29 -26.10
C SER A 250 20.88 15.80 -25.92
N HIS A 251 20.97 16.31 -24.69
CA HIS A 251 20.75 17.72 -24.42
C HIS A 251 21.78 18.59 -25.17
N PRO A 252 21.36 19.65 -25.90
CA PRO A 252 22.28 20.50 -26.69
C PRO A 252 23.45 21.09 -25.88
N ARG A 253 23.27 21.21 -24.56
CA ARG A 253 24.26 21.71 -23.60
C ARG A 253 24.75 20.65 -22.61
N ALA A 254 24.58 19.36 -22.90
CA ALA A 254 24.98 18.27 -21.99
C ALA A 254 26.43 18.41 -21.51
N LYS A 255 27.35 18.77 -22.43
CA LYS A 255 28.76 19.05 -22.10
C LYS A 255 28.93 20.18 -21.08
N ASP A 256 28.22 21.29 -21.25
CA ASP A 256 28.28 22.43 -20.32
C ASP A 256 27.73 22.05 -18.95
N ILE A 257 26.62 21.31 -18.92
CA ILE A 257 25.95 20.87 -17.69
C ILE A 257 26.86 19.90 -16.92
N ASN A 258 27.43 18.90 -17.60
CA ASN A 258 28.36 17.96 -17.00
C ASN A 258 29.64 18.67 -16.52
N SER A 259 30.17 19.62 -17.29
CA SER A 259 31.30 20.45 -16.85
C SER A 259 30.95 21.26 -15.59
N LYS A 260 29.72 21.78 -15.49
CA LYS A 260 29.28 22.53 -14.31
C LYS A 260 29.09 21.66 -13.08
N LEU A 261 28.59 20.44 -13.24
CA LEU A 261 28.48 19.46 -12.15
C LEU A 261 29.86 19.08 -11.60
N VAL A 262 30.85 18.89 -12.49
CA VAL A 262 32.25 18.66 -12.08
C VAL A 262 32.79 19.87 -11.30
N GLU A 263 32.59 21.10 -11.79
CA GLU A 263 33.02 22.32 -11.10
C GLU A 263 32.38 22.46 -9.69
N ILE A 264 31.08 22.15 -9.57
CA ILE A 264 30.36 22.16 -8.29
C ILE A 264 30.95 21.10 -7.35
N SER A 265 31.20 19.90 -7.84
CA SER A 265 31.81 18.81 -7.07
C SER A 265 33.20 19.19 -6.53
N GLU A 266 34.05 19.78 -7.37
CA GLU A 266 35.38 20.26 -6.98
C GLU A 266 35.31 21.34 -5.89
N LYS A 267 34.39 22.30 -6.05
CA LYS A 267 34.15 23.34 -5.05
C LYS A 267 33.69 22.75 -3.71
N LEU A 268 32.78 21.77 -3.74
CA LEU A 268 32.30 21.10 -2.51
C LEU A 268 33.42 20.34 -1.79
N ARG A 269 34.35 19.70 -2.53
CA ARG A 269 35.55 19.09 -1.93
C ARG A 269 36.44 20.12 -1.29
N LEU A 270 36.72 21.22 -1.98
CA LEU A 270 37.56 22.29 -1.47
C LEU A 270 36.96 22.86 -0.17
N ILE A 271 35.66 23.16 -0.15
CA ILE A 271 34.97 23.68 1.03
C ILE A 271 35.02 22.66 2.18
N SER A 272 34.75 21.38 1.90
CA SER A 272 34.82 20.33 2.92
C SER A 272 36.21 20.22 3.55
N LYS A 273 37.27 20.37 2.74
CA LYS A 273 38.66 20.32 3.19
C LYS A 273 39.08 21.58 3.97
N VAL A 274 38.71 22.77 3.49
CA VAL A 274 39.16 24.05 4.08
C VAL A 274 38.44 24.35 5.39
N TYR A 275 37.15 24.03 5.48
CA TYR A 275 36.32 24.35 6.65
C TYR A 275 36.13 23.16 7.59
N GLU A 276 36.82 22.03 7.34
CA GLU A 276 36.73 20.78 8.11
C GLU A 276 35.27 20.35 8.37
N ARG A 277 34.40 20.59 7.39
CA ARG A 277 32.96 20.41 7.52
C ARG A 277 32.50 19.27 6.65
N LYS A 278 31.74 18.36 7.24
CA LYS A 278 31.00 17.34 6.51
C LYS A 278 29.85 18.00 5.75
N ILE A 279 29.86 17.90 4.43
CA ILE A 279 28.79 18.42 3.56
C ILE A 279 28.02 17.22 3.00
N THR A 280 26.70 17.23 3.13
CA THR A 280 25.84 16.18 2.59
C THR A 280 24.97 16.78 1.51
N VAL A 281 25.08 16.24 0.29
CA VAL A 281 24.28 16.63 -0.87
C VAL A 281 23.47 15.42 -1.31
N ARG A 282 22.19 15.61 -1.61
CA ARG A 282 21.29 14.53 -2.04
C ARG A 282 20.92 14.73 -3.51
N ASP A 283 21.10 13.68 -4.31
CA ASP A 283 20.45 13.57 -5.61
C ASP A 283 19.20 12.66 -5.51
N ARG A 284 18.56 12.36 -6.64
CA ARG A 284 17.34 11.55 -6.67
C ARG A 284 17.55 10.08 -6.25
N LYS A 285 18.78 9.55 -6.37
CA LYS A 285 19.13 8.14 -6.14
C LYS A 285 19.97 7.90 -4.88
N ARG A 286 20.76 8.88 -4.40
CA ARG A 286 21.75 8.69 -3.33
C ARG A 286 22.13 9.99 -2.60
N PHE A 287 22.78 9.81 -1.45
CA PHE A 287 23.46 10.86 -0.70
C PHE A 287 24.97 10.85 -1.02
N HIS A 288 25.51 12.03 -1.29
CA HIS A 288 26.93 12.31 -1.45
C HIS A 288 27.45 12.98 -0.17
N HIS A 289 28.41 12.34 0.48
CA HIS A 289 29.04 12.88 1.68
C HIS A 289 30.43 13.36 1.31
N PHE A 290 30.67 14.65 1.46
CA PHE A 290 31.98 15.26 1.28
C PHE A 290 32.64 15.42 2.65
N GLN A 291 33.82 14.82 2.80
CA GLN A 291 34.63 14.89 4.01
C GLN A 291 36.12 14.87 3.63
N ASP A 292 36.92 15.77 4.24
CA ASP A 292 38.37 15.87 4.06
C ASP A 292 38.83 15.99 2.60
N GLY A 293 38.00 16.63 1.75
CA GLY A 293 38.29 16.81 0.32
C GLY A 293 37.95 15.61 -0.55
N SER A 294 37.27 14.59 -0.02
CA SER A 294 36.82 13.40 -0.76
C SER A 294 35.29 13.28 -0.76
N CYS A 295 34.74 12.68 -1.82
CA CYS A 295 33.32 12.30 -1.88
C CYS A 295 33.19 10.81 -1.56
N SER A 296 32.15 10.42 -0.82
CA SER A 296 31.75 9.01 -0.61
C SER A 296 31.43 8.25 -1.90
N CYS A 297 31.44 8.93 -3.05
CA CYS A 297 31.11 8.43 -4.36
C CYS A 297 32.29 8.08 -5.26
N MET A 298 33.52 8.44 -4.89
CA MET A 298 34.73 8.25 -5.73
C MET A 298 34.52 8.64 -7.19
N ASP A 299 33.87 9.79 -7.43
CA ASP A 299 33.65 10.40 -8.76
C ASP A 299 32.63 9.71 -9.68
N TYR A 300 31.91 8.70 -9.18
CA TYR A 300 30.73 8.16 -9.85
C TYR A 300 29.50 9.05 -9.57
N TRP A 301 29.31 10.05 -10.44
CA TRP A 301 28.11 10.87 -10.56
C TRP A 301 27.09 10.23 -11.49
#